data_AF-A0A7V9HA85-F1
#
_entry.id   AF-A0A7V9HA85-F1
#
_cell.length_a   1.000
_cell.length_b   1.000
_cell.length_c   1.000
_cell.angle_alpha   90.00
_cell.angle_beta   90.00
_cell.angle_gamma   90.00
#
_symmetry.space_group_name_H-M   'P 1'
#
loop_
_entity.id
_entity.type
_entity.pdbx_description
1 polymer ?
#
loop_
_entity_poly.entity_id
_entity_poly.type
_entity_poly.pdbx_seq_one_letter_code
_entity_poly.pdbx_strand_id
1 'polypeptide(L)' 'MSESTKFLLAEDQIPTTWVNLMPDLPGEPLPPLSPATGQPAGPEDLAAIFPLGLIEQEVSQAPEVVIPDADDAHVHPRS' A
#
# COMPACT_ATOMS: atom_id res chain seq x y z
N MET A 1 -3.80 38.16 9.03
CA MET A 1 -3.05 37.15 8.27
C MET A 1 -2.57 36.14 9.30
N SER A 2 -3.00 34.88 9.21
CA SER A 2 -2.56 33.84 10.13
C SER A 2 -1.07 33.57 9.92
N GLU A 3 -0.28 33.71 10.98
CA GLU A 3 1.15 33.43 10.97
C GLU A 3 1.35 31.92 10.88
N SER A 4 2.13 31.45 9.91
CA SER A 4 2.42 30.02 9.72
C SER A 4 3.62 29.62 10.57
N THR A 5 3.44 28.64 11.46
CA THR A 5 4.55 28.05 12.23
C THR A 5 5.01 26.77 11.55
N LYS A 6 6.30 26.70 11.19
CA LYS A 6 6.91 25.55 10.52
C LYS A 6 7.83 24.79 11.48
N PHE A 7 7.68 23.46 11.51
CA PHE A 7 8.60 22.56 12.18
C PHE A 7 9.26 21.65 11.13
N LEU A 8 10.58 21.52 11.19
CA LEU A 8 11.36 20.65 10.31
C LEU A 8 11.80 19.42 11.10
N LEU A 9 11.69 18.26 10.47
CA LEU A 9 12.26 17.02 10.97
C LEU A 9 13.66 16.84 10.35
N ALA A 10 14.55 16.21 11.11
CA ALA A 10 15.86 15.80 10.60
C ALA A 10 15.73 14.55 9.72
N GLU A 11 16.74 14.28 8.88
CA GLU A 11 16.72 13.16 7.93
C GLU A 11 16.70 11.78 8.63
N ASP A 12 17.31 11.69 9.81
CA ASP A 12 17.29 10.48 10.66
C ASP A 12 15.92 10.23 11.31
N GLN A 13 14.97 11.16 11.15
CA GLN A 13 13.58 11.03 11.60
C GLN A 13 12.63 10.67 10.45
N ILE A 14 13.13 10.40 9.25
CA ILE A 14 12.32 9.87 8.16
C ILE A 14 11.82 8.48 8.58
N PRO A 15 10.49 8.22 8.56
CA PRO A 15 9.95 6.91 8.89
C PRO A 15 10.47 5.82 7.95
N THR A 16 10.68 4.62 8.48
CA THR A 16 11.15 3.45 7.73
C THR A 16 10.05 2.40 7.52
N THR A 17 8.85 2.64 8.06
CA THR A 17 7.69 1.76 7.96
C THR A 17 6.43 2.55 7.61
N TRP A 18 5.52 1.92 6.87
CA TRP A 18 4.13 2.35 6.71
C TRP A 18 3.26 1.67 7.76
N VAL A 19 2.27 2.40 8.28
CA VAL A 19 1.26 1.86 9.19
C VAL A 19 0.07 1.37 8.37
N ASN A 20 -0.33 0.13 8.59
CA ASN A 20 -1.52 -0.46 8.02
C ASN A 20 -2.69 -0.29 8.99
N LEU A 21 -3.73 0.41 8.55
CA LEU A 21 -4.91 0.67 9.38
C LEU A 21 -5.91 -0.50 9.38
N MET A 22 -5.78 -1.46 8.45
CA MET A 22 -6.73 -2.56 8.31
C MET A 22 -6.99 -3.34 9.61
N PRO A 23 -5.98 -3.68 10.43
CA PRO A 23 -6.19 -4.41 11.69
C PRO A 23 -6.99 -3.63 12.75
N ASP A 24 -6.99 -2.29 12.67
CA ASP A 24 -7.65 -1.42 13.64
C ASP A 24 -9.07 -1.00 13.21
N LEU A 25 -9.41 -1.20 11.94
CA LEU A 25 -10.72 -0.81 11.40
C LEU A 25 -11.78 -1.89 11.71
N PRO A 26 -13.02 -1.47 12.07
CA PRO A 26 -14.10 -2.41 12.29
C PRO A 26 -14.68 -2.93 10.96
N GLY A 27 -14.90 -4.25 10.90
CA GLY A 27 -15.48 -4.93 9.73
C GLY A 27 -14.42 -5.33 8.69
N GLU A 28 -14.78 -6.29 7.84
CA GLU A 28 -13.89 -6.72 6.76
C GLU A 28 -14.11 -5.82 5.53
N PRO A 29 -13.04 -5.37 4.85
CA PRO A 29 -13.16 -4.64 3.59
C PRO A 29 -13.89 -5.50 2.55
N LEU A 30 -14.75 -4.88 1.75
CA LEU A 30 -15.36 -5.58 0.63
C LEU A 30 -14.26 -5.98 -0.37
N PRO A 31 -14.29 -7.22 -0.89
CA PRO A 31 -13.29 -7.65 -1.85
C PRO A 31 -13.36 -6.77 -3.12
N PRO A 32 -12.22 -6.48 -3.76
CA PRO A 32 -12.21 -5.79 -5.05
C PRO A 32 -13.03 -6.59 -6.06
N LEU A 33 -13.67 -5.91 -7.00
CA LEU A 33 -14.47 -6.55 -8.05
C LEU A 33 -13.65 -6.71 -9.33
N SER A 34 -13.79 -7.85 -10.00
CA SER A 34 -13.18 -8.05 -11.31
C SER A 34 -13.89 -7.16 -12.33
N PRO A 35 -13.16 -6.35 -13.13
CA PRO A 35 -13.79 -5.48 -14.12
C PRO A 35 -14.45 -6.27 -15.26
N ALA A 36 -14.09 -7.55 -15.46
CA ALA A 36 -14.67 -8.41 -16.48
C ALA A 36 -16.00 -9.06 -16.05
N THR A 37 -16.13 -9.44 -14.78
CA THR A 37 -17.27 -10.21 -14.27
C THR A 37 -18.17 -9.43 -13.31
N GLY A 38 -17.66 -8.34 -12.72
CA GLY A 38 -18.32 -7.61 -11.64
C GLY A 38 -18.52 -8.42 -10.35
N GLN A 39 -17.90 -9.60 -10.25
CA GLN A 39 -17.90 -10.44 -9.05
C GLN A 39 -16.63 -10.18 -8.23
N PRO A 40 -16.59 -10.58 -6.94
CA PRO A 40 -15.37 -10.55 -6.14
C PRO A 40 -14.19 -11.14 -6.91
N ALA A 41 -13.13 -10.34 -7.06
CA ALA A 41 -11.90 -10.69 -7.78
C ALA A 41 -11.04 -11.62 -6.93
N GLY A 42 -10.51 -12.66 -7.55
CA GLY A 42 -9.45 -13.48 -6.98
C GLY A 42 -8.07 -12.83 -7.16
N PRO A 43 -7.03 -13.32 -6.46
CA PRO A 43 -5.65 -12.87 -6.66
C PRO A 43 -5.18 -12.93 -8.13
N GLU A 44 -5.64 -13.94 -8.87
CA GLU A 44 -5.35 -14.13 -10.30
C GLU A 44 -5.94 -13.03 -11.20
N ASP A 45 -7.11 -12.49 -10.84
CA ASP A 45 -7.73 -11.37 -11.57
C ASP A 45 -6.96 -10.07 -11.35
N LEU A 46 -6.39 -9.90 -10.14
CA LEU A 46 -5.61 -8.72 -9.77
C LEU A 46 -4.20 -8.75 -10.38
N ALA A 47 -3.59 -9.93 -10.53
CA ALA A 47 -2.24 -10.10 -11.06
C ALA A 47 -2.06 -9.61 -12.51
N ALA A 48 -3.14 -9.53 -13.28
CA ALA A 48 -3.12 -8.95 -14.63
C ALA A 48 -3.01 -7.41 -14.64
N ILE A 49 -3.35 -6.75 -13.53
CA ILE A 49 -3.48 -5.29 -13.43
C ILE A 49 -2.42 -4.71 -12.49
N PHE A 50 -2.07 -5.45 -11.44
CA PHE A 50 -1.17 -5.01 -10.38
C PHE A 50 0.07 -5.91 -10.28
N PRO A 51 1.24 -5.30 -9.99
CA PRO A 51 2.37 -5.98 -9.38
C PRO A 51 2.00 -6.90 -8.22
N LEU A 52 2.65 -8.06 -8.13
CA LEU A 52 2.44 -9.00 -7.02
C LEU A 52 2.68 -8.35 -5.65
N GLY A 53 3.70 -7.50 -5.53
CA GLY A 53 3.99 -6.79 -4.27
C GLY A 53 2.87 -5.84 -3.82
N LEU A 54 2.13 -5.23 -4.75
CA LEU A 54 0.96 -4.40 -4.40
C LEU A 54 -0.22 -5.27 -3.96
N ILE A 55 -0.40 -6.43 -4.58
CA ILE A 55 -1.44 -7.39 -4.19
C ILE A 55 -1.16 -7.92 -2.77
N GLU A 56 0.10 -8.24 -2.47
CA GLU A 56 0.52 -8.67 -1.13
C GLU A 56 0.26 -7.60 -0.07
N GLN A 57 0.51 -6.32 -0.39
CA GLN A 57 0.18 -5.22 0.50
C GLN A 57 -1.32 -5.10 0.75
N GLU A 58 -2.15 -5.22 -0.30
CA GLU A 58 -3.61 -5.12 -0.20
C GLU A 58 -4.23 -6.18 0.72
N VAL A 59 -3.68 -7.41 0.70
CA VAL A 59 -4.17 -8.52 1.54
C VAL A 59 -3.46 -8.62 2.89
N SER A 60 -2.47 -7.76 3.16
CA SER A 60 -1.67 -7.82 4.38
C SER A 60 -2.48 -7.42 5.61
N GLN A 61 -2.38 -8.25 6.65
CA GLN A 61 -2.91 -7.97 8.00
C GLN A 61 -1.81 -7.54 8.98
N ALA A 62 -0.58 -7.33 8.47
CA ALA A 62 0.51 -6.82 9.31
C ALA A 62 0.24 -5.34 9.65
N PRO A 63 0.35 -4.93 10.93
CA PRO A 63 0.08 -3.54 11.35
C PRO A 63 1.14 -2.55 10.84
N GLU A 64 2.33 -3.04 10.49
CA GLU A 64 3.41 -2.26 9.91
C GLU A 64 3.99 -2.97 8.69
N VAL A 65 4.36 -2.20 7.68
CA VAL A 65 5.02 -2.66 6.44
C VAL A 65 6.30 -1.88 6.26
N VAL A 66 7.43 -2.56 6.07
CA VAL A 66 8.73 -1.90 5.82
C VAL A 66 8.66 -1.14 4.50
N ILE A 67 9.12 0.11 4.50
CA ILE A 67 9.25 0.89 3.28
C ILE A 67 10.38 0.29 2.45
N PRO A 68 10.13 -0.13 1.21
CA PRO A 68 11.18 -0.70 0.36
C PRO A 68 12.28 0.32 0.09
N ASP A 69 13.52 -0.16 0.00
CA ASP A 69 14.62 0.67 -0.48
C ASP A 69 14.37 1.08 -1.94
N ALA A 70 14.96 2.21 -2.35
CA ALA A 70 14.69 2.82 -3.66
C ALA A 70 14.94 1.89 -4.86
N ASP A 71 15.85 0.92 -4.69
CA ASP A 71 16.22 -0.07 -5.71
C ASP A 71 15.15 -1.17 -5.86
N ASP A 72 14.40 -1.48 -4.79
CA ASP A 72 13.33 -2.49 -4.78
C ASP A 72 12.01 -1.95 -5.35
N ALA A 73 11.77 -0.65 -5.25
CA ALA A 73 10.55 0.00 -5.76
C ALA A 73 10.45 0.03 -7.31
N HIS A 74 11.55 -0.24 -8.02
CA HIS A 74 11.65 -0.13 -9.48
C HIS A 74 11.75 -1.48 -10.21
N VAL A 75 11.52 -2.61 -9.53
CA VAL A 75 11.60 -3.95 -10.14
C VAL A 75 10.35 -4.27 -10.96
N HIS A 76 10.07 -3.45 -11.98
CA HIS A 76 9.29 -3.86 -13.13
C HIS A 76 9.97 -3.36 -14.41
N PRO A 77 10.52 -4.25 -15.26
CA PRO A 77 10.96 -3.84 -16.58
C PRO A 77 9.74 -3.33 -17.34
N ARG A 78 9.78 -2.06 -17.76
CA ARG A 78 8.84 -1.53 -18.76
C ARG A 78 8.96 -2.45 -19.99
N SER A 79 7.92 -3.25 -20.21
CA SER A 79 7.74 -4.04 -21.44
C SER A 79 7.32 -3.13 -22.59
#